data_AF-A0A540V5V6-F1
#
_entry.id   AF-A0A540V5V6-F1
#
_cell.length_a   1.000
_cell.length_b   1.000
_cell.length_c   1.000
_cell.angle_alpha   90.00
_cell.angle_beta   90.00
_cell.angle_gamma   90.00
#
_symmetry.space_group_name_H-M   'P 1'
#
loop_
_entity.id
_entity.type
_entity.pdbx_description
1 polymer ?
#
loop_
_entity_poly.entity_id
_entity_poly.type
_entity_poly.pdbx_seq_one_letter_code
_entity_poly.pdbx_strand_id
1 'polypeptide(L)'
;EETEFDASLKAHAKETKALYEANMEKMQFSVVLADLWSFISRTNKYIDETEPWVLAKNEENRGKLAQVMYNLAESLRHIAVMLQPFMTQTPKRIMEQLGLDEKLLAWDTIEEFGNVIPEKTKVVEKGIPIFPRLDAEVEIEYIRNQMRASVKTPQEEEKKKSEVPNMPEITIEDFQKLDLRVGTVIACERVPKAD
;
A
#
# COMPACT_ATOMS: atom_id res chain seq x y z
N GLU A 1 -34.46 3.14 -1.05
CA GLU A 1 -34.68 4.60 -1.19
C GLU A 1 -33.31 5.24 -1.32
N GLU A 2 -33.05 5.96 -2.40
CA GLU A 2 -31.74 6.59 -2.61
C GLU A 2 -31.57 7.82 -1.73
N THR A 3 -30.35 8.02 -1.24
CA THR A 3 -29.97 9.27 -0.58
C THR A 3 -29.41 10.26 -1.60
N GLU A 4 -29.43 11.55 -1.26
CA GLU A 4 -28.85 12.61 -2.09
C GLU A 4 -27.34 12.45 -2.35
N PHE A 5 -26.66 11.68 -1.49
CA PHE A 5 -25.22 11.43 -1.58
C PHE A 5 -24.86 10.22 -2.45
N ASP A 6 -25.82 9.34 -2.75
CA ASP A 6 -25.61 8.08 -3.48
C ASP A 6 -25.04 8.34 -4.87
N ALA A 7 -25.63 9.29 -5.59
CA ALA A 7 -25.21 9.64 -6.95
C ALA A 7 -23.75 10.14 -6.99
N SER A 8 -23.35 10.92 -5.98
CA SER A 8 -21.99 11.41 -5.85
C SER A 8 -20.98 10.28 -5.61
N LEU A 9 -21.31 9.31 -4.75
CA LEU A 9 -20.46 8.16 -4.49
C LEU A 9 -20.31 7.27 -5.74
N LYS A 10 -21.43 6.97 -6.42
CA LYS A 10 -21.46 6.18 -7.66
C LYS A 10 -20.63 6.85 -8.77
N ALA A 11 -20.76 8.17 -8.91
CA ALA A 11 -19.97 8.94 -9.89
C ALA A 11 -18.46 8.87 -9.59
N HIS A 12 -18.07 9.02 -8.32
CA HIS A 12 -16.67 8.94 -7.92
C HIS A 12 -16.09 7.55 -8.16
N ALA A 13 -16.83 6.48 -7.88
CA ALA A 13 -16.39 5.11 -8.17
C ALA A 13 -16.10 4.90 -9.68
N LYS A 14 -16.97 5.44 -10.55
CA LYS A 14 -16.79 5.38 -12.00
C LYS A 14 -15.58 6.20 -12.48
N GLU A 15 -15.40 7.40 -11.91
CA GLU A 15 -14.24 8.24 -12.18
C GLU A 15 -12.94 7.56 -11.75
N THR A 16 -12.89 7.01 -10.53
CA THR A 16 -11.72 6.28 -10.02
C THR A 16 -11.38 5.09 -10.92
N LYS A 17 -12.36 4.32 -11.41
CA LYS A 17 -12.10 3.23 -12.37
C LYS A 17 -11.43 3.73 -13.66
N ALA A 18 -11.96 4.82 -14.24
CA ALA A 18 -11.40 5.38 -15.47
C ALA A 18 -9.97 5.92 -15.27
N LEU A 19 -9.72 6.60 -14.14
CA LEU A 19 -8.38 7.06 -13.77
C LEU A 19 -7.43 5.89 -13.51
N TYR A 20 -7.91 4.85 -12.83
CA TYR A 20 -7.16 3.63 -12.56
C TYR A 20 -6.67 2.99 -13.86
N GLU A 21 -7.56 2.76 -14.84
CA GLU A 21 -7.21 2.18 -16.13
C GLU A 21 -6.16 3.04 -16.86
N ALA A 22 -6.42 4.36 -16.98
CA ALA A 22 -5.52 5.28 -17.67
C ALA A 22 -4.13 5.41 -17.02
N ASN A 23 -4.06 5.38 -15.69
CA ASN A 23 -2.81 5.53 -14.94
C ASN A 23 -2.06 4.18 -14.86
N MET A 24 -2.76 3.05 -14.82
CA MET A 24 -2.15 1.71 -14.90
C MET A 24 -1.50 1.47 -16.26
N GLU A 25 -2.13 1.88 -17.37
CA GLU A 25 -1.52 1.80 -18.71
C GLU A 25 -0.20 2.57 -18.80
N LYS A 26 -0.09 3.69 -18.07
CA LYS A 26 1.10 4.54 -17.99
C LYS A 26 2.09 4.08 -16.91
N MET A 27 1.82 2.97 -16.21
CA MET A 27 2.62 2.46 -15.09
C MET A 27 2.79 3.46 -13.93
N GLN A 28 1.81 4.35 -13.72
CA GLN A 28 1.83 5.37 -12.67
C GLN A 28 1.24 4.85 -11.35
N PHE A 29 1.83 3.78 -10.81
CA PHE A 29 1.32 3.06 -9.62
C PHE A 29 1.06 3.95 -8.40
N SER A 30 1.94 4.92 -8.12
CA SER A 30 1.76 5.86 -7.00
C SER A 30 0.52 6.75 -7.18
N VAL A 31 0.21 7.13 -8.41
CA VAL A 31 -0.97 7.93 -8.73
C VAL A 31 -2.23 7.08 -8.60
N VAL A 32 -2.20 5.84 -9.13
CA VAL A 32 -3.28 4.87 -8.98
C VAL A 32 -3.64 4.65 -7.50
N LEU A 33 -2.64 4.48 -6.64
CA LEU A 33 -2.84 4.34 -5.20
C LEU A 33 -3.42 5.61 -4.55
N ALA A 34 -3.00 6.79 -5.00
CA ALA A 34 -3.55 8.06 -4.52
C ALA A 34 -5.03 8.23 -4.91
N ASP A 35 -5.39 7.92 -6.15
CA ASP A 35 -6.76 7.94 -6.65
C ASP A 35 -7.65 6.96 -5.86
N LEU A 36 -7.13 5.76 -5.58
CA LEU A 36 -7.82 4.77 -4.77
C LEU A 36 -8.01 5.24 -3.32
N TRP A 37 -7.02 5.91 -2.73
CA TRP A 37 -7.13 6.52 -1.40
C TRP A 37 -8.15 7.66 -1.36
N SER A 38 -8.26 8.43 -2.44
CA SER A 38 -9.30 9.44 -2.62
C SER A 38 -10.69 8.79 -2.57
N PHE A 39 -10.88 7.66 -3.27
CA PHE A 39 -12.16 6.93 -3.24
C PHE A 39 -12.49 6.36 -1.86
N ILE A 40 -11.50 5.80 -1.14
CA ILE A 40 -11.68 5.36 0.25
C ILE A 40 -12.11 6.53 1.13
N SER A 41 -11.46 7.69 0.98
CA SER A 41 -11.79 8.89 1.75
C SER A 41 -13.20 9.41 1.43
N ARG A 42 -13.63 9.37 0.17
CA ARG A 42 -15.00 9.70 -0.24
C ARG A 42 -16.03 8.76 0.37
N THR A 43 -15.70 7.46 0.44
CA THR A 43 -16.56 6.43 1.05
C THR A 43 -16.68 6.67 2.55
N ASN A 44 -15.59 7.02 3.25
CA ASN A 44 -15.66 7.42 4.67
C ASN A 44 -16.52 8.67 4.87
N LYS A 45 -16.36 9.70 4.03
CA LYS A 45 -17.21 10.89 4.09
C LYS A 45 -18.69 10.56 3.88
N TYR A 46 -19.00 9.60 3.01
CA TYR A 46 -20.37 9.14 2.79
C TYR A 46 -20.96 8.48 4.05
N ILE A 47 -20.16 7.76 4.85
CA ILE A 47 -20.59 7.23 6.16
C ILE A 47 -20.97 8.37 7.09
N ASP A 48 -20.16 9.42 7.16
CA ASP A 48 -20.41 10.59 8.02
C ASP A 48 -21.64 11.38 7.55
N GLU A 49 -21.85 11.53 6.24
CA GLU A 49 -22.99 12.23 5.64
C GLU A 49 -24.32 11.48 5.84
N THR A 50 -24.29 10.14 5.84
CA THR A 50 -25.50 9.30 5.92
C THR A 50 -25.83 8.82 7.32
N GLU A 51 -24.89 8.92 8.26
CA GLU A 51 -25.01 8.55 9.67
C GLU A 51 -25.83 7.26 9.89
N PRO A 52 -25.39 6.10 9.35
CA PRO A 52 -26.20 4.87 9.35
C PRO A 52 -26.59 4.41 10.77
N TRP A 53 -25.81 4.74 11.80
CA TRP A 53 -26.13 4.48 13.20
C TRP A 53 -27.33 5.28 13.71
N VAL A 54 -27.65 6.44 13.12
CA VAL A 54 -28.85 7.21 13.41
C VAL A 54 -30.02 6.64 12.63
N LEU A 55 -29.82 6.34 11.33
CA LEU A 55 -30.85 5.72 10.49
C LEU A 55 -31.34 4.38 11.06
N ALA A 56 -30.45 3.60 11.66
CA ALA A 56 -30.78 2.33 12.30
C ALA A 56 -31.69 2.44 13.54
N LYS A 57 -31.85 3.64 14.12
CA LYS A 57 -32.71 3.84 15.29
C LYS A 57 -34.18 4.05 14.92
N ASN A 58 -34.49 4.41 13.68
CA ASN A 58 -35.86 4.62 13.22
C ASN A 58 -36.24 3.58 12.16
N GLU A 59 -37.30 2.82 12.43
CA GLU A 59 -37.77 1.74 11.56
C GLU A 59 -38.30 2.25 10.21
N GLU A 60 -38.78 3.49 10.14
CA GLU A 60 -39.20 4.15 8.89
C GLU A 60 -38.02 4.37 7.92
N ASN A 61 -36.80 4.53 8.45
CA ASN A 61 -35.60 4.77 7.65
C ASN A 61 -34.92 3.48 7.16
N ARG A 62 -35.54 2.32 7.41
CA ARG A 62 -34.96 1.01 7.06
C ARG A 62 -34.63 0.89 5.57
N GLY A 63 -35.45 1.48 4.70
CA GLY A 63 -35.21 1.51 3.25
C GLY A 63 -33.99 2.32 2.83
N LYS A 64 -33.72 3.44 3.53
CA LYS A 64 -32.52 4.27 3.31
C LYS A 64 -31.29 3.60 3.89
N LEU A 65 -31.39 3.05 5.10
CA LEU A 65 -30.30 2.32 5.73
C LEU A 65 -29.83 1.15 4.86
N ALA A 66 -30.78 0.36 4.31
CA ALA A 66 -30.44 -0.74 3.43
C ALA A 66 -29.65 -0.26 2.20
N GLN A 67 -30.05 0.85 1.58
CA GLN A 67 -29.34 1.42 0.44
C GLN A 67 -27.95 1.93 0.82
N VAL A 68 -27.83 2.61 1.97
CA VAL A 68 -26.54 3.11 2.48
C VAL A 68 -25.57 1.96 2.72
N MET A 69 -26.01 0.93 3.43
CA MET A 69 -25.19 -0.26 3.70
C MET A 69 -24.81 -0.99 2.42
N TYR A 70 -25.72 -1.07 1.45
CA TYR A 70 -25.44 -1.65 0.14
C TYR A 70 -24.36 -0.88 -0.62
N ASN A 71 -24.49 0.45 -0.71
CA ASN A 71 -23.53 1.31 -1.40
C ASN A 71 -22.13 1.22 -0.76
N LEU A 72 -22.05 1.09 0.57
CA LEU A 72 -20.79 0.89 1.31
C LEU A 72 -20.16 -0.47 0.99
N ALA A 73 -20.95 -1.55 0.97
CA ALA A 73 -20.47 -2.87 0.63
C ALA A 73 -19.97 -2.95 -0.81
N GLU A 74 -20.69 -2.35 -1.77
CA GLU A 74 -20.23 -2.23 -3.16
C GLU A 74 -18.96 -1.40 -3.27
N SER A 75 -18.84 -0.29 -2.54
CA SER A 75 -17.60 0.52 -2.54
C SER A 75 -16.40 -0.30 -2.05
N LEU A 76 -16.56 -1.06 -0.97
CA LEU A 76 -15.51 -1.97 -0.46
C LEU A 76 -15.15 -3.05 -1.48
N ARG A 77 -16.14 -3.61 -2.19
CA ARG A 77 -15.92 -4.60 -3.25
C ARG A 77 -15.09 -4.02 -4.40
N HIS A 78 -15.43 -2.82 -4.87
CA HIS A 78 -14.67 -2.11 -5.90
C HIS A 78 -13.21 -1.84 -5.45
N ILE A 79 -13.03 -1.38 -4.20
CA ILE A 79 -11.71 -1.14 -3.62
C ILE A 79 -10.90 -2.45 -3.58
N ALA A 80 -11.52 -3.56 -3.16
CA ALA A 80 -10.85 -4.86 -3.09
C ALA A 80 -10.35 -5.32 -4.47
N VAL A 81 -11.17 -5.18 -5.52
CA VAL A 81 -10.78 -5.50 -6.91
C VAL A 81 -9.58 -4.63 -7.35
N MET A 82 -9.67 -3.32 -7.15
CA MET A 82 -8.61 -2.37 -7.53
C MET A 82 -7.30 -2.55 -6.74
N LEU A 83 -7.37 -3.08 -5.51
CA LEU A 83 -6.20 -3.35 -4.68
C LEU A 83 -5.41 -4.61 -5.09
N GLN A 84 -5.97 -5.51 -5.89
CA GLN A 84 -5.34 -6.80 -6.20
C GLN A 84 -3.89 -6.71 -6.71
N PRO A 85 -3.52 -5.76 -7.59
CA PRO A 85 -2.14 -5.67 -8.08
C PRO A 85 -1.14 -5.21 -7.02
N PHE A 86 -1.61 -4.63 -5.91
CA PHE A 86 -0.78 -4.06 -4.85
C PHE A 86 -0.75 -4.93 -3.60
N MET A 87 -1.84 -5.65 -3.31
CA MET A 87 -1.99 -6.50 -2.14
C MET A 87 -2.66 -7.83 -2.51
N THR A 88 -2.00 -8.94 -2.18
CA THR A 88 -2.49 -10.27 -2.54
C THR A 88 -3.47 -10.87 -1.52
N GLN A 89 -3.36 -10.48 -0.24
CA GLN A 89 -4.19 -11.03 0.83
C GLN A 89 -5.37 -10.12 1.21
N THR A 90 -5.16 -8.80 1.20
CA THR A 90 -6.16 -7.83 1.64
C THR A 90 -7.49 -7.95 0.87
N PRO A 91 -7.51 -8.03 -0.47
CA PRO A 91 -8.76 -8.17 -1.21
C PRO A 91 -9.58 -9.40 -0.82
N LYS A 92 -8.90 -10.54 -0.62
CA LYS A 92 -9.53 -11.79 -0.19
C LYS A 92 -10.16 -11.65 1.18
N ARG A 93 -9.43 -11.07 2.14
CA ARG A 93 -9.94 -10.80 3.49
C ARG A 93 -11.13 -9.85 3.50
N ILE A 94 -11.17 -8.87 2.58
CA ILE A 94 -12.35 -8.00 2.42
C ILE A 94 -13.55 -8.82 1.94
N MET A 95 -13.39 -9.64 0.88
CA MET A 95 -14.48 -10.49 0.37
C MET A 95 -14.99 -11.49 1.39
N GLU A 96 -14.09 -12.14 2.14
CA GLU A 96 -14.44 -13.05 3.23
C GLU A 96 -15.33 -12.36 4.27
N GLN A 97 -15.01 -11.12 4.67
CA GLN A 97 -15.83 -10.38 5.63
C GLN A 97 -17.18 -9.94 5.07
N LEU A 98 -17.23 -9.63 3.77
CA LEU A 98 -18.48 -9.34 3.08
C LEU A 98 -19.31 -10.61 2.80
N GLY A 99 -18.76 -11.81 3.03
CA GLY A 99 -19.42 -13.08 2.74
C GLY A 99 -19.53 -13.37 1.24
N LEU A 100 -18.62 -12.82 0.43
CA LEU A 100 -18.63 -12.90 -1.03
C LEU A 100 -17.63 -13.94 -1.56
N ASP A 101 -17.96 -14.56 -2.69
CA ASP A 101 -17.06 -15.47 -3.41
C ASP A 101 -15.91 -14.66 -4.05
N GLU A 102 -14.68 -15.20 -4.01
CA GLU A 102 -13.50 -14.61 -4.65
C GLU A 102 -13.69 -14.37 -6.17
N LYS A 103 -14.63 -15.04 -6.83
CA LYS A 103 -14.98 -14.75 -8.24
C LYS A 103 -15.41 -13.29 -8.46
N LEU A 104 -15.97 -12.65 -7.43
CA LEU A 104 -16.35 -11.24 -7.46
C LEU A 104 -15.15 -10.28 -7.35
N LEU A 105 -13.93 -10.81 -7.32
CA LEU A 105 -12.70 -10.03 -7.45
C LEU A 105 -12.28 -9.79 -8.92
N ALA A 106 -12.96 -10.38 -9.91
CA ALA A 106 -12.60 -10.16 -11.31
C ALA A 106 -12.92 -8.71 -11.74
N TRP A 107 -12.06 -8.13 -12.59
CA TRP A 107 -12.18 -6.73 -13.04
C TRP A 107 -13.53 -6.43 -13.71
N ASP A 108 -14.05 -7.36 -14.51
CA ASP A 108 -15.31 -7.19 -15.23
C ASP A 108 -16.51 -7.00 -14.28
N THR A 109 -16.38 -7.42 -13.02
CA THR A 109 -17.44 -7.30 -12.02
C THR A 109 -17.62 -5.88 -11.50
N ILE A 110 -16.73 -4.94 -11.83
CA ILE A 110 -16.81 -3.54 -11.40
C ILE A 110 -17.11 -2.58 -12.56
N GLU A 111 -17.57 -3.07 -13.70
CA GLU A 111 -18.02 -2.23 -14.83
C GLU A 111 -19.20 -1.33 -14.43
N GLU A 112 -20.17 -1.89 -13.72
CA GLU A 112 -21.31 -1.17 -13.19
C GLU A 112 -21.24 -1.11 -11.65
N PHE A 113 -21.76 -0.02 -11.10
CA PHE A 113 -21.85 0.13 -9.64
C PHE A 113 -23.21 -0.39 -9.16
N GLY A 114 -23.19 -1.49 -8.42
CA GLY A 114 -24.39 -2.15 -7.88
C GLY A 114 -24.91 -3.31 -8.72
N ASN A 115 -25.97 -3.94 -8.23
CA ASN A 115 -26.57 -5.20 -8.70
C ASN A 115 -25.67 -6.45 -8.72
N VAL A 116 -24.50 -6.40 -8.07
CA VAL A 116 -23.55 -7.54 -8.07
C VAL A 116 -23.65 -8.37 -6.79
N ILE A 117 -23.78 -7.74 -5.62
CA ILE A 117 -23.96 -8.48 -4.36
C ILE A 117 -25.34 -9.17 -4.35
N PRO A 118 -25.41 -10.52 -4.25
CA PRO A 118 -26.68 -11.23 -4.21
C PRO A 118 -27.53 -10.84 -3.00
N GLU A 119 -28.84 -10.81 -3.20
CA GLU A 119 -29.79 -10.64 -2.09
C GLU A 119 -29.59 -11.74 -1.04
N LYS A 120 -29.69 -11.37 0.24
CA LYS A 120 -29.49 -12.26 1.41
C LYS A 120 -28.06 -12.77 1.62
N THR A 121 -27.07 -12.16 0.97
CA THR A 121 -25.66 -12.39 1.35
C THR A 121 -25.47 -12.09 2.84
N LYS A 122 -24.94 -13.07 3.58
CA LYS A 122 -24.68 -12.93 5.02
C LYS A 122 -23.22 -12.50 5.21
N VAL A 123 -23.04 -11.25 5.65
CA VAL A 123 -21.74 -10.77 6.13
C VAL A 123 -21.30 -11.55 7.37
N VAL A 124 -19.99 -11.57 7.66
CA VAL A 124 -19.49 -12.26 8.85
C VAL A 124 -20.09 -11.64 10.13
N GLU A 125 -20.42 -12.50 11.11
CA GLU A 125 -21.03 -12.05 12.36
C GLU A 125 -20.08 -11.19 13.21
N LYS A 126 -18.78 -11.42 13.09
CA LYS A 126 -17.75 -10.63 13.77
C LYS A 126 -16.61 -10.32 12.80
N GLY A 127 -16.53 -9.06 12.39
CA GLY A 127 -15.43 -8.55 11.57
C GLY A 127 -14.10 -8.67 12.31
N ILE A 128 -13.06 -9.07 11.59
CA ILE A 128 -11.68 -9.11 12.09
C ILE A 128 -10.97 -7.88 11.51
N PRO A 129 -10.36 -6.99 12.32
CA PRO A 129 -9.60 -5.87 11.78
C PRO A 129 -8.51 -6.36 10.80
N ILE A 130 -8.63 -5.98 9.52
CA ILE A 130 -7.71 -6.43 8.46
C ILE A 130 -6.31 -5.83 8.65
N PHE A 131 -6.26 -4.59 9.13
CA PHE A 131 -5.05 -3.83 9.40
C PHE A 131 -4.96 -3.50 10.90
N PRO A 132 -4.44 -4.42 11.74
CA PRO A 132 -4.17 -4.10 13.14
C PRO A 132 -3.10 -3.00 13.22
N ARG A 133 -3.17 -2.16 14.27
CA ARG A 133 -2.12 -1.17 14.52
C ARG A 133 -0.81 -1.90 14.84
N LEU A 134 0.26 -1.49 14.18
CA LEU A 134 1.61 -1.98 14.48
C LEU A 134 2.10 -1.34 15.78
N ASP A 135 2.72 -2.15 16.63
CA ASP A 135 3.45 -1.65 17.80
C ASP A 135 4.87 -1.27 17.35
N ALA A 136 5.16 0.04 17.39
CA ALA A 136 6.39 0.60 16.83
C ALA A 136 7.66 0.04 17.50
N GLU A 137 7.60 -0.29 18.79
CA GLU A 137 8.76 -0.76 19.55
C GLU A 137 9.12 -2.20 19.16
N VAL A 138 8.11 -3.06 19.07
CA VAL A 138 8.25 -4.46 18.67
C VAL A 138 8.74 -4.57 17.22
N GLU A 139 8.25 -3.70 16.34
CA GLU A 139 8.62 -3.72 14.92
C GLU A 139 10.05 -3.21 14.67
N ILE A 140 10.49 -2.17 15.39
CA ILE A 140 11.88 -1.70 15.33
C ILE A 140 12.84 -2.81 15.82
N GLU A 141 12.46 -3.54 16.86
CA GLU A 141 13.20 -4.71 17.36
C GLU A 141 13.24 -5.83 16.31
N TYR A 142 12.11 -6.11 15.65
CA TYR A 142 11.99 -7.12 14.61
C TYR A 142 12.85 -6.79 13.38
N ILE A 143 12.75 -5.56 12.87
CA ILE A 143 13.57 -5.07 11.74
C ILE A 143 15.05 -5.11 12.10
N ARG A 144 15.44 -4.67 13.31
CA ARG A 144 16.82 -4.74 13.80
C ARG A 144 17.34 -6.18 13.83
N ASN A 145 16.52 -7.12 14.28
CA ASN A 145 16.87 -8.53 14.32
C ASN A 145 16.96 -9.17 12.93
N GLN A 146 16.07 -8.82 12.00
CA GLN A 146 16.17 -9.28 10.60
C GLN A 146 17.38 -8.69 9.88
N MET A 147 17.72 -7.41 10.09
CA MET A 147 18.93 -6.80 9.54
C MET A 147 20.20 -7.46 10.08
N ARG A 148 20.22 -7.84 11.37
CA ARG A 148 21.32 -8.62 11.96
C ARG A 148 21.39 -10.06 11.41
N ALA A 149 20.26 -10.68 11.09
CA ALA A 149 20.23 -12.04 10.53
C ALA A 149 20.63 -12.10 9.04
N SER A 150 20.37 -11.03 8.28
CA SER A 150 20.74 -10.95 6.85
C SER A 150 22.19 -10.52 6.63
N VAL A 151 22.84 -9.95 7.64
CA VAL A 151 24.29 -9.80 7.68
C VAL A 151 24.85 -11.10 8.28
N LYS A 152 25.04 -12.12 7.44
CA LYS A 152 26.14 -13.05 7.69
C LYS A 152 27.41 -12.23 7.60
N THR A 153 27.88 -11.76 8.75
CA THR A 153 29.28 -11.39 8.93
C THR A 153 30.08 -12.56 8.34
N PRO A 154 30.94 -12.36 7.33
CA PRO A 154 31.94 -13.35 7.02
C PRO A 154 32.65 -13.65 8.33
N GLN A 155 32.72 -14.93 8.71
CA GLN A 155 33.63 -15.36 9.76
C GLN A 155 34.99 -14.72 9.46
N GLU A 156 35.55 -14.04 10.46
CA GLU A 156 36.96 -13.67 10.48
C GLU A 156 37.79 -14.94 10.31
N GLU A 157 38.11 -15.29 9.06
CA GLU A 157 39.41 -15.87 8.79
C GLU A 157 40.43 -14.77 9.00
N GLU A 158 41.38 -15.04 9.90
CA GLU A 158 42.53 -14.20 10.21
C GLU A 158 43.33 -13.85 8.94
N LYS A 159 42.91 -12.81 8.21
CA LYS A 159 43.77 -12.13 7.25
C LYS A 159 44.49 -11.02 8.00
N LYS A 160 45.77 -11.32 8.29
CA LYS A 160 46.79 -10.41 8.80
C LYS A 160 46.50 -8.96 8.40
N LYS A 161 46.29 -8.10 9.39
CA LYS A 161 46.36 -6.64 9.25
C LYS A 161 47.64 -6.27 8.51
N SER A 162 47.54 -5.86 7.25
CA SER A 162 48.49 -4.90 6.71
C SER A 162 48.15 -3.57 7.38
N GLU A 163 48.96 -3.17 8.37
CA GLU A 163 48.92 -1.84 8.95
C GLU A 163 49.07 -0.82 7.82
N VAL A 164 47.99 -0.09 7.52
CA VAL A 164 48.13 1.16 6.78
C VAL A 164 48.86 2.10 7.75
N PRO A 165 50.06 2.60 7.42
CA PRO A 165 50.75 3.53 8.29
C PRO A 165 49.84 4.71 8.53
N ASN A 166 49.58 5.02 9.79
CA ASN A 166 48.79 6.15 10.24
C ASN A 166 49.53 7.43 9.80
N MET A 167 49.28 7.87 8.56
CA MET A 167 49.82 9.12 8.06
C MET A 167 49.08 10.24 8.78
N PRO A 168 49.80 11.19 9.39
CA PRO A 168 49.16 12.33 10.03
C PRO A 168 48.29 13.07 9.00
N GLU A 169 47.06 13.39 9.41
CA GLU A 169 46.14 14.17 8.58
C GLU A 169 46.75 15.55 8.28
N ILE A 170 46.63 16.00 7.03
CA ILE A 170 47.13 17.32 6.63
C ILE A 170 46.12 18.41 7.03
N THR A 171 46.62 19.58 7.43
CA THR A 171 45.75 20.73 7.70
C THR A 171 45.25 21.36 6.41
N ILE A 172 44.21 22.20 6.52
CA ILE A 172 43.59 22.84 5.36
C ILE A 172 44.56 23.79 4.61
N GLU A 173 45.53 24.41 5.30
CA GLU A 173 46.53 25.27 4.63
C GLU A 173 47.53 24.46 3.79
N ASP A 174 47.84 23.23 4.21
CA ASP A 174 48.73 22.34 3.46
C ASP A 174 48.01 21.72 2.26
N PHE A 175 46.71 21.47 2.36
CA PHE A 175 45.87 21.07 1.23
C PHE A 175 45.83 22.14 0.13
N GLN A 176 45.74 23.42 0.49
CA GLN A 176 45.68 24.53 -0.48
C GLN A 176 46.97 24.72 -1.30
N LYS A 177 48.11 24.19 -0.83
CA LYS A 177 49.39 24.25 -1.55
C LYS A 177 49.54 23.14 -2.60
N LEU A 178 48.64 22.17 -2.64
CA LEU A 178 48.70 21.02 -3.56
C LEU A 178 48.11 21.38 -4.93
N ASP A 179 48.90 21.20 -5.99
CA ASP A 179 48.42 21.25 -7.38
C ASP A 179 47.91 19.86 -7.80
N LEU A 180 46.62 19.62 -7.58
CA LEU A 180 45.98 18.35 -7.91
C LEU A 180 45.63 18.31 -9.40
N ARG A 181 46.27 17.40 -10.14
CA ARG A 181 45.98 17.15 -11.56
C ARG A 181 45.33 15.79 -11.74
N VAL A 182 44.34 15.76 -12.63
CA VAL A 182 43.66 14.53 -13.03
C VAL A 182 44.37 13.88 -14.21
N GLY A 183 44.67 12.59 -14.07
CA GLY A 183 45.19 11.75 -15.15
C GLY A 183 44.22 10.63 -15.48
N THR A 184 44.15 10.25 -16.76
CA THR A 184 43.36 9.10 -17.21
C THR A 184 44.22 7.85 -17.14
N VAL A 185 43.71 6.80 -16.50
CA VAL A 185 44.38 5.51 -16.42
C VAL A 185 44.22 4.79 -17.77
N ILE A 186 45.33 4.55 -18.46
CA ILE A 186 45.34 3.98 -19.82
C ILE A 186 45.34 2.44 -19.75
N ALA A 187 45.91 1.83 -18.71
CA ALA A 187 45.87 0.39 -18.47
C ALA A 187 46.18 0.07 -17.00
N CYS A 188 45.61 -1.01 -16.47
CA CYS A 188 45.94 -1.59 -15.17
C CYS A 188 46.27 -3.07 -15.33
N GLU A 189 47.40 -3.51 -14.78
CA GLU A 189 47.78 -4.93 -14.73
C GLU A 189 47.71 -5.46 -13.31
N ARG A 190 47.38 -6.75 -13.18
CA ARG A 190 47.25 -7.40 -11.88
C ARG A 190 48.64 -7.70 -11.31
N VAL A 191 48.97 -7.09 -10.19
CA VAL A 191 50.24 -7.35 -9.50
C VAL A 191 50.13 -8.71 -8.78
N PRO A 192 51.08 -9.65 -9.00
CA PRO A 192 51.06 -10.93 -8.31
C PRO A 192 51.21 -10.71 -6.80
N LYS A 193 50.26 -11.22 -6.02
CA LYS A 193 50.10 -11.13 -4.54
C LYS A 193 49.24 -9.99 -3.98
N ALA A 194 48.38 -9.37 -4.79
CA ALA A 194 47.22 -8.64 -4.26
C ALA A 194 46.00 -9.57 -4.25
N ASP A 195 45.53 -9.92 -3.05
CA ASP A 195 44.26 -10.62 -2.79
C ASP A 195 43.10 -9.62 -2.84
#